data_AF-A0A3D8P3H1-F1
#
_entry.id   AF-A0A3D8P3H1-F1
#
_cell.length_a   1.000
_cell.length_b   1.000
_cell.length_c   1.000
_cell.angle_alpha   90.00
_cell.angle_beta   90.00
_cell.angle_gamma   90.00
#
_symmetry.space_group_name_H-M   'P 1'
#
loop_
_entity.id
_entity.type
_entity.pdbx_description
1 polymer ?
#
loop_
_entity_poly.entity_id
_entity_poly.type
_entity_poly.pdbx_seq_one_letter_code
_entity_poly.pdbx_strand_id
1 'polypeptide(L)'
;MGRKRLLLVVLGALAALLSALSFSVALADQPDPQLVERANEYVLQKFKKYGFFTSANIEGRPLDQKRLLLNPSLAVKVGWPMLAWGDWSQVPGNELRDGRARFVGFGYYDETVTNPFFPPDARGKGKLSDRNWIPEPWLNAAVKKAYPRYIKSPALDGCSDPEVVQRLRWGLYWAATCNGYDPPDESSDLWQNPQKYVHVYLPPSPGVWGMGVMFHLKGGSVWYVSVPLGPPVPDFYAKVTPQEQRGKPGSGVSFNVEVGCKGDPYGELGMRVILAHKTQGGSQPVPFSLEGRQSRVSEGEGVSYLDVYPARAGGTYTFTVQLQVQSEPSELVVQVLPMLWEGMPVGLDERDILPYLDADPANNEARARIVPSQEPVKPTVQAGPGLTFQAVSQDRTIVRDPGTAKWTDWVTATFAPLAVQDVVAEGESPDYAVAVAPRPPDYHGFRCECDCPDYSRIVSWRIVSAKLTYPKRNPEFTFGTPYPPLCGDSVIGPGSQLIVDSCGNKYRGSVILDPDKTVTVEMKPTADGHRAQVEFQEEWGMDGAQIHSQLEDRDMVLEPRYYTLCAWDIEVEVVYEVIHHHLVCTKSGCYCRTSVRGPYVYRYKLAPVTGKLLVNGTGVTSLAE
;
A
#
# COMPACT_ATOMS: atom_id res chain seq x y z
N MET A 1 19.27 -61.63 -82.76
CA MET A 1 19.69 -61.68 -81.33
C MET A 1 20.03 -60.31 -80.69
N GLY A 2 20.04 -59.17 -81.41
CA GLY A 2 20.58 -57.91 -80.87
C GLY A 2 19.69 -57.07 -79.93
N ARG A 3 18.36 -57.08 -80.08
CA ARG A 3 17.48 -56.17 -79.32
C ARG A 3 17.21 -56.58 -77.87
N LYS A 4 17.19 -57.89 -77.57
CA LYS A 4 16.95 -58.38 -76.20
C LYS A 4 18.14 -58.17 -75.26
N ARG A 5 19.37 -58.24 -75.78
CA ARG A 5 20.59 -57.96 -74.99
C ARG A 5 20.76 -56.47 -74.69
N LEU A 6 20.43 -55.59 -75.64
CA LEU A 6 20.48 -54.14 -75.41
C LEU A 6 19.45 -53.69 -74.35
N LEU A 7 18.24 -54.24 -74.38
CA LEU A 7 17.21 -53.92 -73.39
C LEU A 7 17.61 -54.35 -71.95
N LEU A 8 18.25 -55.51 -71.81
CA LEU A 8 18.73 -56.00 -70.50
C LEU A 8 19.91 -55.19 -69.95
N VAL A 9 20.81 -54.72 -70.81
CA VAL A 9 21.92 -53.84 -70.40
C VAL A 9 21.40 -52.46 -70.00
N VAL A 10 20.42 -51.91 -70.73
CA VAL A 10 19.79 -50.63 -70.38
C VAL A 10 18.98 -50.75 -69.07
N LEU A 11 18.22 -51.82 -68.88
CA LEU A 11 17.49 -52.06 -67.62
C LEU A 11 18.44 -52.30 -66.43
N GLY A 12 19.56 -53.00 -66.64
CA GLY A 12 20.59 -53.18 -65.61
C GLY A 12 21.29 -51.86 -65.24
N ALA A 13 21.62 -51.03 -66.23
CA ALA A 13 22.20 -49.71 -66.00
C ALA A 13 21.20 -48.74 -65.36
N LEU A 14 19.92 -48.80 -65.74
CA LEU A 14 18.86 -47.99 -65.13
C LEU A 14 18.58 -48.44 -63.68
N ALA A 15 18.61 -49.74 -63.39
CA ALA A 15 18.48 -50.26 -62.04
C ALA A 15 19.71 -49.91 -61.17
N ALA A 16 20.91 -49.88 -61.74
CA ALA A 16 22.13 -49.39 -61.07
C ALA A 16 22.08 -47.87 -60.82
N LEU A 17 21.55 -47.08 -61.77
CA LEU A 17 21.35 -45.64 -61.60
C LEU A 17 20.24 -45.33 -60.59
N LEU A 18 19.14 -46.09 -60.60
CA LEU A 18 18.04 -45.95 -59.65
C LEU A 18 18.49 -46.36 -58.24
N SER A 19 19.32 -47.40 -58.09
CA SER A 19 19.87 -47.77 -56.78
C SER A 19 20.92 -46.78 -56.28
N ALA A 20 21.66 -46.10 -57.16
CA ALA A 20 22.52 -44.97 -56.80
C ALA A 20 21.74 -43.68 -56.46
N LEU A 21 20.55 -43.48 -57.05
CA LEU A 21 19.65 -42.35 -56.77
C LEU A 21 18.66 -42.60 -55.62
N SER A 22 18.61 -43.82 -55.06
CA SER A 22 17.72 -44.18 -53.94
C SER A 22 18.35 -43.96 -52.56
N PHE A 23 19.60 -43.47 -52.49
CA PHE A 23 20.08 -42.83 -51.28
C PHE A 23 19.45 -41.44 -51.19
N SER A 24 18.15 -41.40 -50.90
CA SER A 24 17.62 -40.35 -50.05
C SER A 24 18.34 -40.51 -48.72
N VAL A 25 19.57 -39.97 -48.61
CA VAL A 25 20.05 -39.50 -47.32
C VAL A 25 18.94 -38.57 -46.89
N ALA A 26 18.11 -39.02 -45.95
CA ALA A 26 17.23 -38.13 -45.23
C ALA A 26 18.17 -37.00 -44.77
N LEU A 27 18.08 -35.85 -45.44
CA LEU A 27 18.85 -34.68 -45.07
C LEU A 27 18.34 -34.36 -43.67
N ALA A 28 19.03 -34.88 -42.66
CA ALA A 28 18.89 -34.39 -41.30
C ALA A 28 19.07 -32.87 -41.43
N ASP A 29 18.05 -32.12 -41.01
CA ASP A 29 18.05 -30.67 -41.09
C ASP A 29 19.37 -30.19 -40.46
N GLN A 30 20.27 -29.69 -41.30
CA GLN A 30 21.54 -29.17 -40.82
C GLN A 30 21.23 -28.10 -39.77
N PRO A 31 21.89 -28.12 -38.61
CA PRO A 31 21.68 -27.10 -37.60
C PRO A 31 21.84 -25.71 -38.21
N ASP A 32 20.97 -24.77 -37.83
CA ASP A 32 21.09 -23.38 -38.25
C ASP A 32 22.48 -22.84 -37.81
N PRO A 33 23.36 -22.43 -38.75
CA PRO A 33 24.69 -21.94 -38.41
C PRO A 33 24.67 -20.77 -37.41
N GLN A 34 23.69 -19.88 -37.51
CA GLN A 34 23.56 -18.73 -36.59
C GLN A 34 23.14 -19.16 -35.19
N LEU A 35 22.35 -20.23 -35.09
CA LEU A 35 21.99 -20.84 -33.80
C LEU A 35 23.22 -21.48 -33.14
N VAL A 36 24.01 -22.22 -33.92
CA VAL A 36 25.24 -22.88 -33.44
C VAL A 36 26.28 -21.85 -33.00
N GLU A 37 26.46 -20.76 -33.75
CA GLU A 37 27.36 -19.67 -33.40
C GLU A 37 26.97 -19.02 -32.06
N ARG A 38 25.71 -18.58 -31.91
CA ARG A 38 25.21 -18.00 -30.65
C ARG A 38 25.31 -18.97 -29.47
N ALA A 39 25.07 -20.25 -29.70
CA ALA A 39 25.23 -21.27 -28.67
C ALA A 39 26.70 -21.40 -28.25
N ASN A 40 27.63 -21.39 -29.19
CA ASN A 40 29.07 -21.43 -28.89
C ASN A 40 29.56 -20.16 -28.18
N GLU A 41 29.08 -18.98 -28.55
CA GLU A 41 29.39 -17.72 -27.85
C GLU A 41 28.95 -17.77 -26.39
N TYR A 42 27.72 -18.23 -26.15
CA TYR A 42 27.22 -18.39 -24.78
C TYR A 42 28.04 -19.40 -23.98
N VAL A 43 28.35 -20.56 -24.57
CA VAL A 43 29.15 -21.60 -23.91
C VAL A 43 30.57 -21.11 -23.60
N LEU A 44 31.17 -20.33 -24.49
CA LEU A 44 32.44 -19.66 -24.24
C LEU A 44 32.32 -18.65 -23.09
N GLN A 45 31.28 -17.82 -23.09
CA GLN A 45 31.09 -16.80 -22.06
C GLN A 45 30.89 -17.41 -20.67
N LYS A 46 30.03 -18.42 -20.56
CA LYS A 46 29.57 -18.96 -19.28
C LYS A 46 30.37 -20.17 -18.78
N PHE A 47 30.75 -21.08 -19.67
CA PHE A 47 31.47 -22.31 -19.32
C PHE A 47 32.95 -22.29 -19.73
N LYS A 48 33.41 -21.22 -20.39
CA LYS A 48 34.79 -21.07 -20.86
C LYS A 48 35.24 -22.20 -21.79
N LYS A 49 34.30 -22.72 -22.62
CA LYS A 49 34.60 -23.73 -23.65
C LYS A 49 34.46 -23.12 -25.03
N TYR A 50 35.55 -23.14 -25.78
CA TYR A 50 35.57 -22.65 -27.15
C TYR A 50 35.07 -23.74 -28.11
N GLY A 51 34.13 -23.39 -28.99
CA GLY A 51 33.63 -24.28 -30.04
C GLY A 51 33.09 -25.59 -29.48
N PHE A 52 32.19 -25.56 -28.50
CA PHE A 52 31.60 -26.76 -27.91
C PHE A 52 30.67 -27.49 -28.89
N PHE A 53 29.81 -26.74 -29.59
CA PHE A 53 28.94 -27.26 -30.65
C PHE A 53 29.71 -27.29 -31.97
N THR A 54 30.55 -28.31 -32.16
CA THR A 54 31.23 -28.65 -33.42
C THR A 54 30.34 -29.49 -34.34
N SER A 55 30.70 -29.57 -35.62
CA SER A 55 30.01 -30.43 -36.61
C SER A 55 29.99 -31.91 -36.25
N ALA A 56 30.92 -32.38 -35.40
CA ALA A 56 30.92 -33.74 -34.87
C ALA A 56 31.40 -33.79 -33.40
N ASN A 57 30.89 -34.76 -32.62
CA ASN A 57 31.35 -35.02 -31.26
C ASN A 57 32.70 -35.78 -31.26
N ILE A 58 33.23 -36.11 -30.06
CA ILE A 58 34.54 -36.80 -29.97
C ILE A 58 34.56 -38.20 -30.59
N GLU A 59 33.41 -38.82 -30.83
CA GLU A 59 33.25 -40.12 -31.51
C GLU A 59 32.88 -39.98 -32.99
N GLY A 60 32.94 -38.76 -33.55
CA GLY A 60 32.68 -38.49 -34.96
C GLY A 60 31.20 -38.46 -35.35
N ARG A 61 30.27 -38.42 -34.39
CA ARG A 61 28.82 -38.35 -34.68
C ARG A 61 28.44 -36.93 -35.11
N PRO A 62 27.62 -36.75 -36.17
CA PRO A 62 27.28 -35.42 -36.67
C PRO A 62 26.38 -34.64 -35.72
N LEU A 63 26.52 -33.32 -35.67
CA LEU A 63 25.61 -32.43 -34.93
C LEU A 63 24.26 -32.35 -35.63
N ASP A 64 23.18 -32.38 -34.85
CA ASP A 64 21.81 -32.34 -35.33
C ASP A 64 20.96 -31.40 -34.48
N GLN A 65 19.97 -30.76 -35.11
CA GLN A 65 19.03 -29.85 -34.48
C GLN A 65 17.70 -30.58 -34.23
N LYS A 66 17.47 -30.96 -32.98
CA LYS A 66 16.35 -31.82 -32.58
C LYS A 66 15.22 -30.99 -31.99
N ARG A 67 13.97 -31.28 -32.35
CA ARG A 67 12.79 -30.71 -31.69
C ARG A 67 12.10 -31.76 -30.84
N LEU A 68 11.93 -31.46 -29.56
CA LEU A 68 11.25 -32.35 -28.62
C LEU A 68 9.72 -32.26 -28.80
N LEU A 69 9.05 -33.41 -28.74
CA LEU A 69 7.59 -33.51 -28.78
C LEU A 69 7.04 -33.55 -27.35
N LEU A 70 6.34 -32.49 -26.94
CA LEU A 70 5.66 -32.42 -25.65
C LEU A 70 4.48 -33.40 -25.61
N ASN A 71 3.74 -33.45 -26.72
CA ASN A 71 2.69 -34.44 -26.95
C ASN A 71 2.64 -34.88 -28.43
N PRO A 72 3.03 -36.13 -28.75
CA PRO A 72 2.98 -36.64 -30.11
C PRO A 72 1.55 -36.81 -30.64
N SER A 73 0.53 -36.95 -29.78
CA SER A 73 -0.87 -37.01 -30.24
C SER A 73 -1.48 -35.66 -30.58
N LEU A 74 -0.89 -34.55 -30.09
CA LEU A 74 -1.33 -33.18 -30.39
C LEU A 74 -0.35 -32.42 -31.32
N ALA A 75 0.74 -33.06 -31.75
CA ALA A 75 1.83 -32.45 -32.50
C ALA A 75 2.39 -31.14 -31.87
N VAL A 76 2.19 -30.94 -30.55
CA VAL A 76 2.71 -29.78 -29.83
C VAL A 76 4.21 -29.96 -29.66
N LYS A 77 4.97 -29.27 -30.51
CA LYS A 77 6.42 -29.17 -30.40
C LYS A 77 6.74 -28.17 -29.29
N VAL A 78 7.73 -28.49 -28.45
CA VAL A 78 8.34 -27.47 -27.60
C VAL A 78 9.01 -26.46 -28.55
N GLY A 79 8.81 -25.16 -28.30
CA GLY A 79 9.19 -24.11 -29.26
C GLY A 79 10.67 -24.12 -29.63
N TRP A 80 11.54 -24.42 -28.67
CA TRP A 80 12.99 -24.36 -28.89
C TRP A 80 13.62 -25.71 -29.28
N PRO A 81 14.57 -25.73 -30.23
CA PRO A 81 15.36 -26.91 -30.56
C PRO A 81 16.37 -27.28 -29.46
N MET A 82 16.99 -28.43 -29.61
CA MET A 82 18.14 -28.90 -28.84
C MET A 82 19.25 -29.27 -29.83
N LEU A 83 20.48 -28.90 -29.52
CA LEU A 83 21.66 -29.28 -30.29
C LEU A 83 22.29 -30.53 -29.66
N ALA A 84 22.22 -31.66 -30.35
CA ALA A 84 22.78 -32.93 -29.88
C ALA A 84 23.37 -33.70 -31.07
N TRP A 85 24.32 -34.58 -30.80
CA TRP A 85 25.01 -35.33 -31.85
C TRP A 85 24.39 -36.71 -32.07
N GLY A 86 24.45 -37.19 -33.31
CA GLY A 86 23.95 -38.51 -33.73
C GLY A 86 22.43 -38.64 -33.71
N ASP A 87 21.94 -39.74 -34.27
CA ASP A 87 20.50 -40.05 -34.27
C ASP A 87 20.11 -40.84 -33.00
N TRP A 88 18.87 -40.67 -32.54
CA TRP A 88 18.38 -41.40 -31.36
C TRP A 88 18.41 -42.92 -31.57
N SER A 89 18.22 -43.41 -32.80
CA SER A 89 18.27 -44.84 -33.13
C SER A 89 19.68 -45.44 -33.00
N GLN A 90 20.72 -44.59 -32.98
CA GLN A 90 22.10 -45.02 -32.78
C GLN A 90 22.46 -45.24 -31.31
N VAL A 91 21.60 -44.82 -30.38
CA VAL A 91 21.83 -45.03 -28.94
C VAL A 91 21.60 -46.51 -28.60
N PRO A 92 22.61 -47.25 -28.08
CA PRO A 92 22.47 -48.68 -27.87
C PRO A 92 21.42 -49.03 -26.81
N GLY A 93 20.40 -49.78 -27.20
CA GLY A 93 19.30 -50.17 -26.32
C GLY A 93 18.29 -49.05 -26.05
N ASN A 94 18.20 -48.05 -26.93
CA ASN A 94 17.21 -46.99 -26.79
C ASN A 94 15.77 -47.54 -26.92
N GLU A 95 14.90 -47.04 -26.07
CA GLU A 95 13.49 -47.44 -26.02
C GLU A 95 12.63 -46.38 -26.70
N LEU A 96 11.60 -46.82 -27.42
CA LEU A 96 10.56 -45.97 -27.97
C LEU A 96 9.25 -46.24 -27.23
N ARG A 97 8.68 -45.21 -26.59
CA ARG A 97 7.39 -45.29 -25.90
C ARG A 97 6.55 -44.09 -26.30
N ASP A 98 5.32 -44.33 -26.73
CA ASP A 98 4.38 -43.30 -27.21
C ASP A 98 4.98 -42.38 -28.29
N GLY A 99 5.78 -42.93 -29.20
CA GLY A 99 6.45 -42.16 -30.26
C GLY A 99 7.60 -41.27 -29.78
N ARG A 100 8.08 -41.45 -28.54
CA ARG A 100 9.22 -40.71 -27.97
C ARG A 100 10.35 -41.66 -27.64
N ALA A 101 11.56 -41.33 -28.09
CA ALA A 101 12.75 -42.06 -27.71
C ALA A 101 13.19 -41.66 -26.30
N ARG A 102 13.68 -42.61 -25.50
CA ARG A 102 14.22 -42.34 -24.15
C ARG A 102 15.42 -41.42 -24.19
N PHE A 103 16.26 -41.63 -25.20
CA PHE A 103 17.41 -40.79 -25.51
C PHE A 103 17.23 -40.15 -26.88
N VAL A 104 17.69 -38.93 -27.02
CA VAL A 104 17.55 -38.13 -28.25
C VAL A 104 18.81 -38.13 -29.11
N GLY A 105 19.94 -38.57 -28.55
CA GLY A 105 21.25 -38.56 -29.19
C GLY A 105 22.36 -38.55 -28.14
N PHE A 106 23.46 -37.90 -28.46
CA PHE A 106 24.70 -37.88 -27.71
C PHE A 106 25.16 -36.46 -27.39
N GLY A 107 25.88 -36.29 -26.29
CA GLY A 107 26.58 -35.07 -25.93
C GLY A 107 27.94 -34.96 -26.63
N TYR A 108 28.65 -33.87 -26.38
CA TYR A 108 29.97 -33.63 -26.98
C TYR A 108 30.99 -34.70 -26.59
N TYR A 109 30.98 -35.15 -25.33
CA TYR A 109 31.86 -36.23 -24.85
C TYR A 109 31.22 -37.61 -25.02
N ASP A 110 30.19 -37.74 -25.86
CA ASP A 110 29.46 -38.96 -26.16
C ASP A 110 28.65 -39.52 -24.96
N GLU A 111 28.22 -38.66 -24.02
CA GLU A 111 27.18 -39.02 -23.06
C GLU A 111 25.82 -39.23 -23.74
N THR A 112 24.99 -40.15 -23.25
CA THR A 112 23.62 -40.31 -23.78
C THR A 112 22.70 -39.20 -23.27
N VAL A 113 22.14 -38.41 -24.19
CA VAL A 113 21.27 -37.27 -23.86
C VAL A 113 19.84 -37.75 -23.63
N THR A 114 19.34 -37.57 -22.40
CA THR A 114 18.00 -38.01 -22.02
C THR A 114 16.91 -37.14 -22.65
N ASN A 115 15.73 -37.74 -22.88
CA ASN A 115 14.51 -37.03 -23.25
C ASN A 115 13.67 -36.74 -21.99
N PRO A 116 13.49 -35.48 -21.58
CA PRO A 116 12.72 -35.13 -20.37
C PRO A 116 11.23 -35.47 -20.52
N PHE A 117 10.74 -35.61 -21.75
CA PHE A 117 9.35 -35.93 -22.05
C PHE A 117 9.11 -37.42 -22.27
N PHE A 118 10.12 -38.27 -22.13
CA PHE A 118 9.93 -39.71 -22.12
C PHE A 118 9.18 -40.11 -20.83
N PRO A 119 8.13 -40.96 -20.88
CA PRO A 119 7.38 -41.32 -19.69
C PRO A 119 8.30 -41.93 -18.60
N PRO A 120 8.26 -41.43 -17.35
CA PRO A 120 9.15 -41.91 -16.30
C PRO A 120 8.83 -43.38 -15.97
N ASP A 121 9.88 -44.17 -15.67
CA ASP A 121 9.71 -45.58 -15.28
C ASP A 121 8.97 -45.72 -13.93
N ALA A 122 9.05 -44.69 -13.09
CA ALA A 122 8.25 -44.56 -11.89
C ALA A 122 7.87 -43.09 -11.68
N ARG A 123 6.59 -42.83 -11.41
CA ARG A 123 6.14 -41.49 -11.02
C ARG A 123 6.65 -41.11 -9.63
N GLY A 124 7.04 -39.85 -9.51
CA GLY A 124 7.34 -39.19 -8.26
C GLY A 124 6.14 -39.11 -7.32
N LYS A 125 6.42 -38.78 -6.06
CA LYS A 125 5.43 -38.43 -5.01
C LYS A 125 6.07 -37.43 -4.05
N GLY A 126 5.37 -36.40 -3.58
CA GLY A 126 5.97 -35.39 -2.71
C GLY A 126 6.95 -34.48 -3.46
N LYS A 127 7.66 -33.62 -2.71
CA LYS A 127 8.57 -32.62 -3.30
C LYS A 127 9.77 -33.28 -3.95
N LEU A 128 10.24 -32.70 -5.05
CA LEU A 128 11.47 -33.11 -5.71
C LEU A 128 12.66 -33.05 -4.74
N SER A 129 12.71 -32.04 -3.86
CA SER A 129 13.78 -31.84 -2.87
C SER A 129 13.86 -32.91 -1.78
N ASP A 130 12.82 -33.73 -1.59
CA ASP A 130 12.76 -34.71 -0.50
C ASP A 130 13.52 -36.01 -0.82
N ARG A 131 14.14 -36.09 -2.00
CA ARG A 131 14.92 -37.28 -2.41
C ARG A 131 16.33 -37.20 -1.85
N ASN A 132 16.92 -38.38 -1.67
CA ASN A 132 18.32 -38.52 -1.27
C ASN A 132 19.24 -38.28 -2.47
N TRP A 133 19.28 -37.03 -2.95
CA TRP A 133 20.08 -36.60 -4.09
C TRP A 133 21.57 -36.77 -3.79
N ILE A 134 22.31 -37.21 -4.80
CA ILE A 134 23.75 -37.43 -4.72
C ILE A 134 24.44 -36.14 -5.20
N PRO A 135 25.12 -35.39 -4.33
CA PRO A 135 25.91 -34.23 -4.74
C PRO A 135 27.13 -34.69 -5.55
N GLU A 136 27.55 -33.83 -6.47
CA GLU A 136 28.69 -34.02 -7.37
C GLU A 136 28.69 -35.42 -8.03
N PRO A 137 27.60 -35.80 -8.72
CA PRO A 137 27.44 -37.16 -9.24
C PRO A 137 28.57 -37.57 -10.21
N TRP A 138 29.22 -36.60 -10.86
CA TRP A 138 30.39 -36.80 -11.71
C TRP A 138 31.67 -37.21 -10.97
N LEU A 139 31.70 -37.14 -9.63
CA LEU A 139 32.78 -37.68 -8.79
C LEU A 139 32.37 -38.98 -8.09
N ASN A 140 31.08 -39.32 -8.07
CA ASN A 140 30.56 -40.44 -7.31
C ASN A 140 30.78 -41.80 -8.02
N ALA A 141 31.51 -42.71 -7.37
CA ALA A 141 31.83 -44.02 -7.92
C ALA A 141 30.60 -44.91 -8.15
N ALA A 142 29.57 -44.83 -7.30
CA ALA A 142 28.35 -45.61 -7.45
C ALA A 142 27.54 -45.14 -8.67
N VAL A 143 27.48 -43.82 -8.90
CA VAL A 143 26.83 -43.24 -10.08
C VAL A 143 27.57 -43.66 -11.36
N LYS A 144 28.90 -43.51 -11.41
CA LYS A 144 29.71 -43.94 -12.56
C LYS A 144 29.57 -45.43 -12.87
N LYS A 145 29.46 -46.27 -11.85
CA LYS A 145 29.24 -47.71 -12.02
C LYS A 145 27.83 -48.02 -12.54
N ALA A 146 26.81 -47.34 -12.05
CA ALA A 146 25.41 -47.59 -12.43
C ALA A 146 25.06 -46.99 -13.81
N TYR A 147 25.58 -45.81 -14.13
CA TYR A 147 25.27 -45.06 -15.35
C TYR A 147 26.53 -44.55 -16.06
N PRO A 148 27.45 -45.43 -16.50
CA PRO A 148 28.71 -45.03 -17.13
C PRO A 148 28.54 -44.25 -18.43
N ARG A 149 27.36 -44.32 -19.07
CA ARG A 149 27.04 -43.59 -20.30
C ARG A 149 26.56 -42.17 -20.07
N TYR A 150 26.21 -41.81 -18.84
CA TYR A 150 25.62 -40.50 -18.52
C TYR A 150 26.66 -39.52 -18.03
N ILE A 151 27.83 -40.00 -17.60
CA ILE A 151 28.89 -39.20 -17.00
C ILE A 151 30.21 -39.60 -17.66
N LYS A 152 30.65 -38.83 -18.64
CA LYS A 152 31.97 -39.01 -19.25
C LYS A 152 32.91 -37.84 -18.94
N SER A 153 32.38 -36.62 -18.84
CA SER A 153 33.19 -35.43 -18.59
C SER A 153 32.52 -34.44 -17.63
N PRO A 154 33.20 -33.97 -16.56
CA PRO A 154 32.64 -32.95 -15.67
C PRO A 154 32.81 -31.51 -16.21
N ALA A 155 33.09 -31.34 -17.50
CA ALA A 155 33.59 -30.08 -18.06
C ALA A 155 32.61 -28.91 -18.01
N LEU A 156 31.32 -29.16 -17.80
CA LEU A 156 30.25 -28.15 -17.68
C LEU A 156 29.65 -28.09 -16.27
N ASP A 157 30.08 -28.97 -15.36
CA ASP A 157 29.49 -29.13 -14.03
C ASP A 157 29.97 -28.08 -13.04
N GLY A 158 29.20 -27.83 -11.98
CA GLY A 158 29.58 -26.93 -10.90
C GLY A 158 29.66 -25.44 -11.29
N CYS A 159 29.15 -25.06 -12.46
CA CYS A 159 29.14 -23.67 -12.90
C CYS A 159 28.28 -22.80 -11.96
N SER A 160 28.91 -21.81 -11.33
CA SER A 160 28.29 -20.90 -10.35
C SER A 160 27.85 -19.57 -10.94
N ASP A 161 27.87 -19.40 -12.27
CA ASP A 161 27.34 -18.22 -12.93
C ASP A 161 25.85 -18.05 -12.56
N PRO A 162 25.42 -16.89 -12.04
CA PRO A 162 24.06 -16.70 -11.51
C PRO A 162 22.96 -17.03 -12.53
N GLU A 163 23.19 -16.74 -13.81
CA GLU A 163 22.24 -17.05 -14.87
C GLU A 163 22.13 -18.56 -15.11
N VAL A 164 23.27 -19.27 -15.08
CA VAL A 164 23.29 -20.74 -15.20
C VAL A 164 22.60 -21.39 -13.99
N VAL A 165 22.86 -20.90 -12.77
CA VAL A 165 22.20 -21.38 -11.55
C VAL A 165 20.68 -21.17 -11.63
N GLN A 166 20.22 -20.02 -12.12
CA GLN A 166 18.79 -19.77 -12.31
C GLN A 166 18.17 -20.72 -13.34
N ARG A 167 18.86 -21.02 -14.44
CA ARG A 167 18.37 -22.00 -15.43
C ARG A 167 18.31 -23.42 -14.88
N LEU A 168 19.26 -23.79 -14.03
CA LEU A 168 19.24 -25.07 -13.33
C LEU A 168 18.02 -25.16 -12.40
N ARG A 169 17.69 -24.08 -11.67
CA ARG A 169 16.48 -23.98 -10.85
C ARG A 169 15.19 -24.19 -11.65
N TRP A 170 15.06 -23.54 -12.80
CA TRP A 170 13.93 -23.82 -13.71
C TRP A 170 13.94 -25.26 -14.21
N GLY A 171 15.11 -25.80 -14.50
CA GLY A 171 15.23 -27.20 -14.88
C GLY A 171 14.76 -28.17 -13.80
N LEU A 172 14.95 -27.84 -12.52
CA LEU A 172 14.40 -28.62 -11.41
C LEU A 172 12.87 -28.57 -11.38
N TYR A 173 12.25 -27.42 -11.64
CA TYR A 173 10.79 -27.35 -11.77
C TYR A 173 10.28 -28.22 -12.91
N TRP A 174 10.87 -28.12 -14.10
CA TRP A 174 10.52 -28.99 -15.23
C TRP A 174 10.74 -30.46 -14.91
N ALA A 175 11.85 -30.80 -14.25
CA ALA A 175 12.12 -32.16 -13.80
C ALA A 175 11.03 -32.66 -12.85
N ALA A 176 10.54 -31.82 -11.92
CA ALA A 176 9.42 -32.16 -11.05
C ALA A 176 8.16 -32.47 -11.85
N THR A 177 7.73 -31.54 -12.71
CA THR A 177 6.52 -31.65 -13.52
C THR A 177 6.56 -32.86 -14.45
N CYS A 178 7.65 -33.06 -15.19
CA CYS A 178 7.79 -34.18 -16.14
C CYS A 178 7.80 -35.55 -15.46
N ASN A 179 8.19 -35.62 -14.18
CA ASN A 179 8.32 -36.88 -13.45
C ASN A 179 7.22 -37.10 -12.40
N GLY A 180 6.29 -36.15 -12.24
CA GLY A 180 5.18 -36.23 -11.28
C GLY A 180 5.59 -36.01 -9.82
N TYR A 181 6.61 -35.18 -9.56
CA TYR A 181 6.90 -34.65 -8.24
C TYR A 181 6.21 -33.31 -8.02
N ASP A 182 6.04 -32.93 -6.76
CA ASP A 182 5.76 -31.53 -6.42
C ASP A 182 7.03 -30.69 -6.63
N PRO A 183 6.90 -29.38 -6.89
CA PRO A 183 8.01 -28.45 -6.94
C PRO A 183 9.06 -28.62 -5.83
N PRO A 184 10.36 -28.36 -6.12
CA PRO A 184 11.39 -28.36 -5.10
C PRO A 184 11.10 -27.27 -4.05
N ASP A 185 11.48 -27.53 -2.80
CA ASP A 185 11.44 -26.51 -1.75
C ASP A 185 12.51 -25.43 -2.00
N GLU A 186 12.10 -24.17 -2.12
CA GLU A 186 13.02 -23.06 -2.38
C GLU A 186 14.06 -22.85 -1.27
N SER A 187 13.81 -23.33 -0.05
CA SER A 187 14.78 -23.29 1.05
C SER A 187 15.78 -24.45 1.04
N SER A 188 15.56 -25.48 0.22
CA SER A 188 16.41 -26.68 0.19
C SER A 188 17.78 -26.41 -0.44
N ASP A 189 18.79 -27.20 -0.04
CA ASP A 189 20.12 -27.13 -0.66
C ASP A 189 20.09 -27.48 -2.15
N LEU A 190 19.18 -28.36 -2.58
CA LEU A 190 18.94 -28.66 -4.00
C LEU A 190 18.57 -27.39 -4.78
N TRP A 191 17.65 -26.59 -4.24
CA TRP A 191 17.22 -25.35 -4.89
C TRP A 191 18.25 -24.24 -4.81
N GLN A 192 18.90 -24.09 -3.65
CA GLN A 192 19.87 -23.03 -3.44
C GLN A 192 21.18 -23.28 -4.20
N ASN A 193 21.58 -24.54 -4.34
CA ASN A 193 22.84 -24.96 -4.97
C ASN A 193 22.65 -26.06 -6.04
N PRO A 194 21.77 -25.86 -7.05
CA PRO A 194 21.43 -26.91 -8.02
C PRO A 194 22.63 -27.36 -8.86
N GLN A 195 23.62 -26.49 -9.07
CA GLN A 195 24.86 -26.78 -9.78
C GLN A 195 25.73 -27.85 -9.09
N LYS A 196 25.47 -28.16 -7.80
CA LYS A 196 26.10 -29.30 -7.12
C LYS A 196 25.49 -30.64 -7.51
N TYR A 197 24.23 -30.68 -7.94
CA TYR A 197 23.45 -31.92 -8.08
C TYR A 197 23.21 -32.32 -9.53
N VAL A 198 23.21 -31.36 -10.44
CA VAL A 198 22.92 -31.59 -11.86
C VAL A 198 24.23 -31.76 -12.63
N HIS A 199 24.41 -32.93 -13.24
CA HIS A 199 25.42 -33.14 -14.26
C HIS A 199 24.93 -32.60 -15.61
N VAL A 200 25.61 -31.60 -16.16
CA VAL A 200 25.25 -30.93 -17.41
C VAL A 200 26.06 -31.51 -18.55
N TYR A 201 25.40 -32.12 -19.53
CA TYR A 201 26.07 -32.65 -20.73
C TYR A 201 25.66 -31.90 -22.02
N LEU A 202 24.57 -31.13 -21.99
CA LEU A 202 24.26 -30.10 -22.98
C LEU A 202 24.07 -28.75 -22.27
N PRO A 203 24.91 -27.75 -22.53
CA PRO A 203 24.77 -26.44 -21.89
C PRO A 203 23.53 -25.71 -22.45
N PRO A 204 22.73 -25.05 -21.60
CA PRO A 204 21.61 -24.26 -22.09
C PRO A 204 22.14 -23.04 -22.83
N SER A 205 21.53 -22.65 -23.95
CA SER A 205 22.05 -21.56 -24.79
C SER A 205 20.91 -20.71 -25.35
N PRO A 206 21.16 -19.46 -25.78
CA PRO A 206 20.19 -18.69 -26.54
C PRO A 206 19.69 -19.47 -27.75
N GLY A 207 18.42 -19.88 -27.72
CA GLY A 207 17.67 -20.51 -28.78
C GLY A 207 17.68 -22.02 -28.70
N VAL A 208 18.37 -22.61 -27.72
CA VAL A 208 18.50 -24.07 -27.64
C VAL A 208 18.42 -24.56 -26.20
N TRP A 209 17.65 -25.63 -26.01
CA TRP A 209 17.58 -26.36 -24.76
C TRP A 209 18.95 -26.96 -24.41
N GLY A 210 19.35 -26.74 -23.17
CA GLY A 210 20.34 -27.59 -22.52
C GLY A 210 19.67 -28.81 -21.89
N MET A 211 20.51 -29.71 -21.41
CA MET A 211 20.09 -30.93 -20.76
C MET A 211 21.12 -31.33 -19.71
N GLY A 212 20.61 -31.66 -18.53
CA GLY A 212 21.37 -32.32 -17.49
C GLY A 212 20.64 -33.52 -16.94
N VAL A 213 21.25 -34.15 -15.94
CA VAL A 213 20.71 -35.26 -15.20
C VAL A 213 21.14 -35.16 -13.74
N MET A 214 20.26 -35.52 -12.82
CA MET A 214 20.58 -35.64 -11.40
C MET A 214 20.26 -37.05 -10.91
N PHE A 215 20.92 -37.47 -9.83
CA PHE A 215 20.86 -38.84 -9.33
C PHE A 215 20.48 -38.88 -7.86
N HIS A 216 19.69 -39.88 -7.46
CA HIS A 216 19.34 -40.09 -6.07
C HIS A 216 19.41 -41.58 -5.68
N LEU A 217 19.56 -41.84 -4.39
CA LEU A 217 19.50 -43.19 -3.84
C LEU A 217 18.06 -43.57 -3.48
N LYS A 218 17.66 -44.81 -3.82
CA LYS A 218 16.39 -45.41 -3.39
C LYS A 218 16.59 -46.92 -3.21
N GLY A 219 16.44 -47.40 -1.98
CA GLY A 219 16.59 -48.82 -1.65
C GLY A 219 17.96 -49.40 -1.99
N GLY A 220 19.04 -48.60 -1.85
CA GLY A 220 20.42 -49.00 -2.17
C GLY A 220 20.80 -48.90 -3.66
N SER A 221 19.85 -48.63 -4.55
CA SER A 221 20.10 -48.43 -5.98
C SER A 221 20.16 -46.94 -6.34
N VAL A 222 20.98 -46.61 -7.35
CA VAL A 222 21.04 -45.27 -7.93
C VAL A 222 19.95 -45.13 -8.99
N TRP A 223 19.17 -44.06 -8.88
CA TRP A 223 18.14 -43.65 -9.85
C TRP A 223 18.52 -42.28 -10.43
N TYR A 224 17.96 -41.94 -11.59
CA TYR A 224 18.22 -40.67 -12.25
C TYR A 224 16.93 -39.94 -12.63
N VAL A 225 17.03 -38.63 -12.78
CA VAL A 225 15.97 -37.75 -13.31
C VAL A 225 16.59 -36.79 -14.31
N SER A 226 15.97 -36.68 -15.49
CA SER A 226 16.35 -35.72 -16.53
C SER A 226 16.04 -34.29 -16.07
N VAL A 227 16.97 -33.37 -16.30
CA VAL A 227 16.84 -31.96 -15.92
C VAL A 227 16.96 -31.11 -17.19
N PRO A 228 15.85 -30.76 -17.85
CA PRO A 228 15.91 -29.91 -19.04
C PRO A 228 16.29 -28.49 -18.65
N LEU A 229 17.22 -27.88 -19.37
CA LEU A 229 17.71 -26.55 -19.05
C LEU A 229 17.19 -25.59 -20.12
N GLY A 230 16.22 -24.74 -19.75
CA GLY A 230 15.60 -23.81 -20.67
C GLY A 230 16.61 -22.85 -21.32
N PRO A 231 16.32 -22.35 -22.52
CA PRO A 231 17.01 -21.17 -23.04
C PRO A 231 16.83 -19.98 -22.08
N PRO A 232 17.63 -18.89 -22.22
CA PRO A 232 17.32 -17.66 -21.51
C PRO A 232 15.89 -17.26 -21.84
N VAL A 233 15.11 -16.94 -20.80
CA VAL A 233 13.76 -16.42 -20.94
C VAL A 233 13.80 -14.90 -20.79
N PRO A 234 12.81 -14.17 -21.31
CA PRO A 234 12.77 -12.72 -21.17
C PRO A 234 12.71 -12.25 -19.72
N ASP A 235 13.15 -11.02 -19.47
CA ASP A 235 12.99 -10.32 -18.17
C ASP A 235 11.95 -9.22 -18.36
N PHE A 236 10.67 -9.56 -18.18
CA PHE A 236 9.62 -8.55 -18.20
C PHE A 236 9.70 -7.72 -16.93
N TYR A 237 9.15 -6.51 -16.92
CA TYR A 237 9.15 -5.69 -15.71
C TYR A 237 8.03 -4.66 -15.73
N ALA A 238 7.68 -4.18 -14.54
CA ALA A 238 6.79 -3.03 -14.33
C ALA A 238 7.45 -1.98 -13.42
N LYS A 239 7.16 -0.70 -13.68
CA LYS A 239 7.50 0.43 -12.82
C LYS A 239 6.38 1.46 -12.87
N VAL A 240 6.24 2.20 -11.77
CA VAL A 240 5.27 3.29 -11.65
C VAL A 240 5.91 4.49 -10.96
N THR A 241 5.61 5.71 -11.42
CA THR A 241 6.16 6.95 -10.87
C THR A 241 5.10 8.07 -10.88
N PRO A 242 4.94 8.82 -9.79
CA PRO A 242 5.59 8.63 -8.49
C PRO A 242 5.04 7.40 -7.73
N GLN A 243 5.72 6.99 -6.67
CA GLN A 243 5.30 5.87 -5.81
C GLN A 243 4.20 6.26 -4.82
N GLU A 244 3.93 7.56 -4.63
CA GLU A 244 2.81 8.09 -3.85
C GLU A 244 2.28 9.39 -4.48
N GLN A 245 0.95 9.56 -4.50
CA GLN A 245 0.27 10.82 -4.83
C GLN A 245 -0.73 11.17 -3.73
N ARG A 246 -0.94 12.48 -3.53
CA ARG A 246 -1.90 13.03 -2.58
C ARG A 246 -2.87 13.97 -3.28
N GLY A 247 -4.15 13.90 -2.93
CA GLY A 247 -5.16 14.83 -3.45
C GLY A 247 -6.44 14.80 -2.64
N LYS A 248 -7.36 15.74 -2.89
CA LYS A 248 -8.67 15.73 -2.23
C LYS A 248 -9.50 14.56 -2.74
N PRO A 249 -10.35 13.90 -1.92
CA PRO A 249 -11.28 12.90 -2.41
C PRO A 249 -12.08 13.40 -3.62
N GLY A 250 -12.13 12.62 -4.69
CA GLY A 250 -12.75 12.97 -5.97
C GLY A 250 -11.89 13.84 -6.91
N SER A 251 -10.65 14.16 -6.55
CA SER A 251 -9.69 14.81 -7.46
C SER A 251 -8.85 13.78 -8.22
N GLY A 252 -8.43 14.15 -9.44
CA GLY A 252 -7.60 13.29 -10.29
C GLY A 252 -6.12 13.37 -9.91
N VAL A 253 -5.45 12.23 -9.83
CA VAL A 253 -3.99 12.08 -9.72
C VAL A 253 -3.46 11.30 -10.92
N SER A 254 -2.22 11.59 -11.33
CA SER A 254 -1.59 10.96 -12.50
C SER A 254 -0.35 10.16 -12.12
N PHE A 255 -0.18 9.02 -12.79
CA PHE A 255 1.00 8.16 -12.67
C PHE A 255 1.55 7.85 -14.05
N ASN A 256 2.87 7.91 -14.18
CA ASN A 256 3.59 7.37 -15.32
C ASN A 256 3.91 5.90 -15.04
N VAL A 257 3.49 5.04 -15.95
CA VAL A 257 3.72 3.61 -15.92
C VAL A 257 4.74 3.27 -17.01
N GLU A 258 5.75 2.49 -16.64
CA GLU A 258 6.76 1.94 -17.55
C GLU A 258 6.69 0.42 -17.43
N VAL A 259 6.46 -0.26 -18.54
CA VAL A 259 6.49 -1.72 -18.64
C VAL A 259 7.39 -2.10 -19.80
N GLY A 260 8.02 -3.27 -19.74
CA GLY A 260 8.90 -3.66 -20.83
C GLY A 260 9.50 -5.02 -20.64
N CYS A 261 10.48 -5.30 -21.50
CA CYS A 261 11.27 -6.52 -21.48
C CYS A 261 12.75 -6.13 -21.61
N LYS A 262 13.57 -6.35 -20.56
CA LYS A 262 14.99 -5.93 -20.54
C LYS A 262 15.86 -6.67 -21.56
N GLY A 263 15.38 -7.80 -22.04
CA GLY A 263 15.98 -8.56 -23.13
C GLY A 263 15.07 -9.70 -23.50
N ASP A 264 14.63 -9.75 -24.75
CA ASP A 264 13.92 -10.91 -25.28
C ASP A 264 14.85 -11.61 -26.28
N PRO A 265 15.40 -12.77 -25.95
CA PRO A 265 16.25 -13.50 -26.89
C PRO A 265 15.46 -14.06 -28.09
N TYR A 266 14.11 -14.09 -28.06
CA TYR A 266 13.28 -14.51 -29.20
C TYR A 266 12.05 -13.63 -29.32
N GLY A 267 11.99 -12.78 -30.35
CA GLY A 267 10.87 -11.87 -30.62
C GLY A 267 9.52 -12.52 -30.97
N GLU A 268 9.20 -13.65 -30.34
CA GLU A 268 7.95 -14.41 -30.42
C GLU A 268 7.22 -14.45 -29.07
N LEU A 269 7.76 -13.88 -27.97
CA LEU A 269 7.01 -13.79 -26.72
C LEU A 269 6.26 -12.45 -26.64
N GLY A 270 5.05 -12.49 -26.11
CA GLY A 270 4.28 -11.30 -25.77
C GLY A 270 4.28 -11.03 -24.28
N MET A 271 3.61 -9.94 -23.92
CA MET A 271 3.29 -9.64 -22.53
C MET A 271 1.87 -9.15 -22.39
N ARG A 272 1.20 -9.52 -21.31
CA ARG A 272 -0.06 -8.93 -20.87
C ARG A 272 0.23 -7.92 -19.77
N VAL A 273 -0.10 -6.66 -20.04
CA VAL A 273 -0.03 -5.58 -19.05
C VAL A 273 -1.37 -5.51 -18.34
N ILE A 274 -1.39 -5.56 -17.01
CA ILE A 274 -2.59 -5.58 -16.16
C ILE A 274 -2.52 -4.41 -15.18
N LEU A 275 -3.60 -3.64 -15.07
CA LEU A 275 -3.73 -2.54 -14.14
C LEU A 275 -4.99 -2.67 -13.28
N ALA A 276 -4.86 -2.32 -12.01
CA ALA A 276 -5.97 -2.30 -11.06
C ALA A 276 -5.82 -1.13 -10.08
N HIS A 277 -6.94 -0.49 -9.75
CA HIS A 277 -7.03 0.45 -8.64
C HIS A 277 -7.62 -0.29 -7.43
N LYS A 278 -6.76 -0.65 -6.48
CA LYS A 278 -7.15 -1.36 -5.26
C LYS A 278 -7.62 -0.37 -4.20
N THR A 279 -8.89 -0.51 -3.81
CA THR A 279 -9.55 0.28 -2.77
C THR A 279 -9.99 -0.63 -1.63
N GLN A 280 -10.49 -0.08 -0.52
CA GLN A 280 -11.12 -0.90 0.53
C GLN A 280 -12.33 -1.71 0.02
N GLY A 281 -13.03 -1.21 -1.01
CA GLY A 281 -14.17 -1.88 -1.64
C GLY A 281 -13.79 -2.96 -2.66
N GLY A 282 -12.49 -3.22 -2.86
CA GLY A 282 -11.98 -4.16 -3.86
C GLY A 282 -11.22 -3.49 -5.00
N SER A 283 -10.94 -4.28 -6.04
CA SER A 283 -10.22 -3.85 -7.25
C SER A 283 -11.17 -3.21 -8.26
N GLN A 284 -10.76 -2.09 -8.85
CA GLN A 284 -11.46 -1.42 -9.93
C GLN A 284 -10.58 -1.37 -11.20
N PRO A 285 -11.16 -1.55 -12.40
CA PRO A 285 -10.41 -1.50 -13.64
C PRO A 285 -9.89 -0.09 -13.92
N VAL A 286 -8.67 0.00 -14.48
CA VAL A 286 -8.00 1.27 -14.81
C VAL A 286 -7.79 1.34 -16.32
N PRO A 287 -8.58 2.11 -17.07
CA PRO A 287 -8.41 2.19 -18.51
C PRO A 287 -7.06 2.83 -18.88
N PHE A 288 -6.37 2.24 -19.84
CA PHE A 288 -5.11 2.76 -20.37
C PHE A 288 -4.97 2.46 -21.86
N SER A 289 -4.00 3.14 -22.50
CA SER A 289 -3.68 2.91 -23.90
C SER A 289 -2.18 2.71 -24.07
N LEU A 290 -1.80 1.78 -24.94
CA LEU A 290 -0.40 1.50 -25.27
C LEU A 290 -0.27 1.38 -26.79
N GLU A 291 0.66 2.15 -27.38
CA GLU A 291 0.86 2.20 -28.84
C GLU A 291 -0.45 2.38 -29.64
N GLY A 292 -1.38 3.21 -29.16
CA GLY A 292 -2.67 3.48 -29.80
C GLY A 292 -3.75 2.40 -29.61
N ARG A 293 -3.45 1.29 -28.92
CA ARG A 293 -4.43 0.25 -28.55
C ARG A 293 -5.02 0.55 -27.17
N GLN A 294 -6.33 0.36 -27.01
CA GLN A 294 -7.04 0.53 -25.74
C GLN A 294 -7.06 -0.77 -24.93
N SER A 295 -6.89 -0.66 -23.61
CA SER A 295 -7.05 -1.77 -22.68
C SER A 295 -8.48 -2.33 -22.68
N ARG A 296 -8.62 -3.62 -22.40
CA ARG A 296 -9.90 -4.31 -22.15
C ARG A 296 -10.15 -4.42 -20.64
N VAL A 297 -11.40 -4.64 -20.24
CA VAL A 297 -11.76 -4.91 -18.84
C VAL A 297 -11.98 -6.41 -18.68
N SER A 298 -11.42 -7.00 -17.62
CA SER A 298 -11.71 -8.39 -17.23
C SER A 298 -12.98 -8.41 -16.37
N GLU A 299 -14.04 -9.02 -16.87
CA GLU A 299 -15.31 -9.12 -16.14
C GLU A 299 -15.14 -10.01 -14.90
N GLY A 300 -15.47 -9.46 -13.72
CA GLY A 300 -15.43 -10.18 -12.44
C GLY A 300 -14.12 -10.03 -11.65
N GLU A 301 -13.01 -9.64 -12.29
CA GLU A 301 -11.72 -9.48 -11.60
C GLU A 301 -11.42 -8.04 -11.17
N GLY A 302 -12.13 -7.06 -11.76
CA GLY A 302 -11.92 -5.64 -11.45
C GLY A 302 -10.55 -5.13 -11.92
N VAL A 303 -10.07 -5.63 -13.06
CA VAL A 303 -8.78 -5.22 -13.67
C VAL A 303 -8.96 -4.83 -15.13
N SER A 304 -8.05 -4.00 -15.62
CA SER A 304 -7.88 -3.71 -17.04
C SER A 304 -6.63 -4.40 -17.57
N TYR A 305 -6.66 -4.92 -18.78
CA TYR A 305 -5.50 -5.57 -19.39
C TYR A 305 -5.31 -5.21 -20.86
N LEU A 306 -4.08 -5.33 -21.34
CA LEU A 306 -3.72 -5.18 -22.75
C LEU A 306 -2.60 -6.15 -23.12
N ASP A 307 -2.82 -6.90 -24.19
CA ASP A 307 -1.84 -7.85 -24.73
C ASP A 307 -0.95 -7.13 -25.75
N VAL A 308 0.37 -7.23 -25.56
CA VAL A 308 1.42 -6.72 -26.44
C VAL A 308 2.12 -7.93 -27.05
N TYR A 309 1.99 -8.10 -28.36
CA TYR A 309 2.60 -9.23 -29.06
C TYR A 309 3.12 -8.80 -30.44
N PRO A 310 4.38 -9.14 -30.79
CA PRO A 310 5.43 -9.57 -29.86
C PRO A 310 5.84 -8.41 -28.93
N ALA A 311 6.31 -8.74 -27.73
CA ALA A 311 7.02 -7.80 -26.89
C ALA A 311 8.39 -7.53 -27.52
N ARG A 312 8.75 -6.26 -27.73
CA ARG A 312 10.06 -5.94 -28.33
C ARG A 312 11.18 -6.26 -27.33
N ALA A 313 12.19 -6.99 -27.77
CA ALA A 313 13.43 -7.20 -27.01
C ALA A 313 14.08 -5.87 -26.65
N GLY A 314 14.36 -5.62 -25.36
CA GLY A 314 14.83 -4.31 -24.91
C GLY A 314 13.80 -3.19 -25.07
N GLY A 315 12.55 -3.55 -25.37
CA GLY A 315 11.46 -2.62 -25.58
C GLY A 315 10.92 -2.12 -24.25
N THR A 316 10.81 -0.80 -24.16
CA THR A 316 10.16 -0.11 -23.05
C THR A 316 8.93 0.61 -23.56
N TYR A 317 7.82 0.43 -22.87
CA TYR A 317 6.54 1.05 -23.18
C TYR A 317 6.13 1.93 -22.00
N THR A 318 5.84 3.20 -22.29
CA THR A 318 5.45 4.18 -21.28
C THR A 318 4.07 4.75 -21.58
N PHE A 319 3.27 4.94 -20.54
CA PHE A 319 1.97 5.59 -20.64
C PHE A 319 1.59 6.23 -19.31
N THR A 320 0.62 7.13 -19.35
CA THR A 320 0.11 7.80 -18.14
C THR A 320 -1.28 7.28 -17.83
N VAL A 321 -1.56 7.04 -16.55
CA VAL A 321 -2.90 6.71 -16.06
C VAL A 321 -3.37 7.78 -15.09
N GLN A 322 -4.67 8.06 -15.13
CA GLN A 322 -5.34 9.00 -14.22
C GLN A 322 -6.32 8.24 -13.33
N LEU A 323 -6.26 8.52 -12.03
CA LEU A 323 -7.10 7.88 -11.02
C LEU A 323 -7.75 8.94 -10.14
N GLN A 324 -8.94 8.64 -9.62
CA GLN A 324 -9.61 9.50 -8.66
C GLN A 324 -9.18 9.14 -7.24
N VAL A 325 -8.79 10.13 -6.45
CA VAL A 325 -8.47 9.94 -5.03
C VAL A 325 -9.73 9.53 -4.28
N GLN A 326 -9.63 8.47 -3.50
CA GLN A 326 -10.71 7.95 -2.68
C GLN A 326 -10.77 8.66 -1.32
N SER A 327 -11.84 8.47 -0.55
CA SER A 327 -11.94 8.98 0.83
C SER A 327 -10.97 8.28 1.80
N GLU A 328 -10.50 7.09 1.42
CA GLU A 328 -9.55 6.26 2.15
C GLU A 328 -8.29 6.02 1.30
N PRO A 329 -7.13 5.69 1.89
CA PRO A 329 -5.94 5.31 1.13
C PRO A 329 -6.22 4.16 0.15
N SER A 330 -5.68 4.25 -1.06
CA SER A 330 -5.82 3.25 -2.13
C SER A 330 -4.51 3.04 -2.89
N GLU A 331 -4.42 2.05 -3.77
CA GLU A 331 -3.21 1.72 -4.53
C GLU A 331 -3.49 1.52 -6.02
N LEU A 332 -2.61 2.05 -6.88
CA LEU A 332 -2.46 1.57 -8.25
C LEU A 332 -1.53 0.36 -8.25
N VAL A 333 -1.98 -0.75 -8.82
CA VAL A 333 -1.16 -1.95 -9.06
C VAL A 333 -1.00 -2.13 -10.56
N VAL A 334 0.25 -2.29 -11.00
CA VAL A 334 0.64 -2.60 -12.38
C VAL A 334 1.32 -3.95 -12.36
N GLN A 335 0.90 -4.87 -13.22
CA GLN A 335 1.49 -6.19 -13.37
C GLN A 335 1.78 -6.50 -14.84
N VAL A 336 2.85 -7.24 -15.10
CA VAL A 336 3.18 -7.78 -16.42
C VAL A 336 3.23 -9.30 -16.32
N LEU A 337 2.53 -9.98 -17.25
CA LEU A 337 2.55 -11.43 -17.37
C LEU A 337 3.11 -11.83 -18.75
N PRO A 338 4.07 -12.78 -18.82
CA PRO A 338 4.56 -13.30 -20.09
C PRO A 338 3.45 -14.04 -20.88
N MET A 339 3.48 -13.94 -22.22
CA MET A 339 2.54 -14.61 -23.13
C MET A 339 3.29 -15.40 -24.22
N LEU A 340 2.80 -16.61 -24.53
CA LEU A 340 3.41 -17.49 -25.54
C LEU A 340 2.93 -17.20 -26.98
N TRP A 341 1.69 -16.76 -27.18
CA TRP A 341 1.16 -16.29 -28.47
C TRP A 341 -0.05 -15.38 -28.27
N GLU A 342 -0.47 -14.67 -29.33
CA GLU A 342 -1.62 -13.76 -29.29
C GLU A 342 -2.91 -14.49 -28.89
N GLY A 343 -3.62 -13.97 -27.88
CA GLY A 343 -4.98 -14.39 -27.55
C GLY A 343 -5.15 -15.63 -26.66
N MET A 344 -4.08 -16.35 -26.29
CA MET A 344 -4.16 -17.27 -25.14
C MET A 344 -3.52 -16.64 -23.91
N PRO A 345 -4.32 -16.20 -22.92
CA PRO A 345 -3.88 -16.42 -21.54
C PRO A 345 -3.68 -17.93 -21.37
N VAL A 346 -2.61 -18.34 -20.71
CA VAL A 346 -2.31 -19.76 -20.50
C VAL A 346 -3.50 -20.39 -19.74
N GLY A 347 -4.39 -21.09 -20.46
CA GLY A 347 -5.61 -21.72 -19.94
C GLY A 347 -5.38 -23.04 -19.21
N LEU A 348 -4.33 -23.08 -18.40
CA LEU A 348 -4.00 -24.11 -17.41
C LEU A 348 -3.80 -23.30 -16.14
N ASP A 349 -4.54 -23.61 -15.04
CA ASP A 349 -4.61 -22.85 -13.77
C ASP A 349 -3.43 -21.88 -13.62
N GLU A 350 -3.69 -20.57 -13.70
CA GLU A 350 -2.70 -19.49 -13.87
C GLU A 350 -1.49 -19.57 -12.91
N ARG A 351 -1.60 -20.36 -11.86
CA ARG A 351 -0.57 -20.65 -10.86
C ARG A 351 0.48 -21.68 -11.27
N ASP A 352 0.26 -22.50 -12.30
CA ASP A 352 1.11 -23.68 -12.56
C ASP A 352 2.23 -23.47 -13.59
N ILE A 353 2.20 -22.40 -14.41
CA ILE A 353 3.10 -22.29 -15.58
C ILE A 353 3.86 -20.95 -15.66
N LEU A 354 3.44 -19.90 -14.94
CA LEU A 354 3.90 -18.52 -15.20
C LEU A 354 5.26 -18.08 -14.63
N PRO A 355 5.84 -18.61 -13.53
CA PRO A 355 7.12 -18.11 -13.00
C PRO A 355 8.33 -18.40 -13.90
N TYR A 356 8.19 -19.27 -14.90
CA TYR A 356 9.32 -19.83 -15.65
C TYR A 356 9.56 -19.14 -17.00
N LEU A 357 8.68 -18.24 -17.42
CA LEU A 357 8.82 -17.47 -18.67
C LEU A 357 9.39 -16.06 -18.41
N ASP A 358 9.75 -15.78 -17.16
CA ASP A 358 10.36 -14.53 -16.74
C ASP A 358 11.66 -14.78 -15.97
N ALA A 359 12.73 -14.04 -16.30
CA ALA A 359 14.02 -14.15 -15.65
C ALA A 359 14.02 -13.63 -14.21
N ASP A 360 13.19 -12.63 -13.90
CA ASP A 360 13.03 -12.02 -12.59
C ASP A 360 11.56 -11.65 -12.33
N PRO A 361 10.71 -12.66 -12.02
CA PRO A 361 9.28 -12.42 -11.81
C PRO A 361 8.99 -11.50 -10.62
N ALA A 362 9.95 -11.21 -9.75
CA ALA A 362 9.78 -10.29 -8.62
C ALA A 362 9.63 -8.82 -9.06
N ASN A 363 10.09 -8.46 -10.27
CA ASN A 363 10.00 -7.10 -10.80
C ASN A 363 8.80 -6.91 -11.76
N ASN A 364 7.97 -7.95 -11.94
CA ASN A 364 6.79 -7.92 -12.80
C ASN A 364 5.61 -7.16 -12.21
N GLU A 365 5.68 -6.78 -10.94
CA GLU A 365 4.64 -6.01 -10.26
C GLU A 365 5.21 -4.69 -9.71
N ALA A 366 4.50 -3.60 -9.94
CA ALA A 366 4.79 -2.29 -9.38
C ALA A 366 3.54 -1.69 -8.73
N ARG A 367 3.73 -0.93 -7.65
CA ARG A 367 2.65 -0.33 -6.87
C ARG A 367 2.88 1.15 -6.62
N ALA A 368 1.81 1.93 -6.60
CA ALA A 368 1.84 3.32 -6.15
C ALA A 368 0.67 3.63 -5.23
N ARG A 369 0.93 4.37 -4.15
CA ARG A 369 -0.07 4.76 -3.16
C ARG A 369 -0.80 6.03 -3.56
N ILE A 370 -2.08 6.09 -3.25
CA ILE A 370 -2.95 7.24 -3.44
C ILE A 370 -3.55 7.57 -2.09
N VAL A 371 -3.17 8.71 -1.52
CA VAL A 371 -3.56 9.10 -0.16
C VAL A 371 -4.47 10.33 -0.20
N PRO A 372 -5.66 10.29 0.41
CA PRO A 372 -6.48 11.48 0.55
C PRO A 372 -5.73 12.53 1.36
N SER A 373 -5.63 13.73 0.79
CA SER A 373 -5.22 14.91 1.54
C SER A 373 -6.36 15.23 2.49
N GLN A 374 -6.10 15.13 3.79
CA GLN A 374 -6.97 15.77 4.76
C GLN A 374 -6.80 17.27 4.55
N GLU A 375 -7.87 17.99 4.22
CA GLU A 375 -7.80 19.45 4.31
C GLU A 375 -7.41 19.78 5.75
N PRO A 376 -6.45 20.70 5.98
CA PRO A 376 -6.20 21.20 7.32
C PRO A 376 -7.54 21.69 7.85
N VAL A 377 -8.00 21.10 8.94
CA VAL A 377 -9.26 21.47 9.57
C VAL A 377 -9.14 22.95 9.91
N LYS A 378 -9.83 23.81 9.14
CA LYS A 378 -9.82 25.24 9.43
C LYS A 378 -10.37 25.43 10.84
N PRO A 379 -9.70 26.20 11.70
CA PRO A 379 -10.18 26.45 13.05
C PRO A 379 -11.59 27.04 12.94
N THR A 380 -12.57 26.29 13.42
CA THR A 380 -13.95 26.75 13.52
C THR A 380 -14.09 27.33 14.92
N VAL A 381 -14.25 28.65 15.01
CA VAL A 381 -14.54 29.32 16.27
C VAL A 381 -16.05 29.39 16.43
N GLN A 382 -16.61 28.58 17.32
CA GLN A 382 -18.04 28.68 17.66
C GLN A 382 -18.21 29.73 18.75
N ALA A 383 -18.96 30.79 18.46
CA ALA A 383 -19.26 31.83 19.43
C ALA A 383 -20.42 31.38 20.36
N GLY A 384 -20.22 31.44 21.67
CA GLY A 384 -21.27 31.21 22.66
C GLY A 384 -21.89 32.52 23.19
N PRO A 385 -23.05 32.43 23.85
CA PRO A 385 -23.82 33.60 24.28
C PRO A 385 -23.23 34.36 25.48
N GLY A 386 -22.16 33.85 26.11
CA GLY A 386 -21.61 34.45 27.33
C GLY A 386 -22.48 34.21 28.56
N LEU A 387 -22.67 35.25 29.38
CA LEU A 387 -23.53 35.21 30.56
C LEU A 387 -24.93 35.75 30.23
N THR A 388 -25.95 34.92 30.37
CA THR A 388 -27.35 35.22 30.06
C THR A 388 -28.26 35.00 31.27
N PHE A 389 -29.43 35.64 31.28
CA PHE A 389 -30.37 35.58 32.40
C PHE A 389 -31.79 35.29 31.93
N GLN A 390 -32.50 34.46 32.69
CA GLN A 390 -33.93 34.19 32.53
C GLN A 390 -34.58 34.35 33.90
N ALA A 391 -35.60 35.21 33.99
CA ALA A 391 -36.34 35.41 35.24
C ALA A 391 -37.73 34.77 35.18
N VAL A 392 -38.24 34.38 36.34
CA VAL A 392 -39.63 33.98 36.56
C VAL A 392 -40.18 34.73 37.77
N SER A 393 -41.49 35.02 37.78
CA SER A 393 -42.14 35.70 38.90
C SER A 393 -41.90 35.01 40.24
N GLN A 394 -42.12 35.74 41.34
CA GLN A 394 -41.94 35.24 42.70
C GLN A 394 -42.69 33.92 42.98
N ASP A 395 -43.89 33.77 42.41
CA ASP A 395 -44.74 32.56 42.45
C ASP A 395 -44.42 31.55 41.33
N ARG A 396 -43.41 31.84 40.50
CA ARG A 396 -42.91 31.05 39.36
C ARG A 396 -43.95 30.80 38.24
N THR A 397 -44.99 31.63 38.14
CA THR A 397 -46.06 31.47 37.14
C THR A 397 -45.84 32.25 35.84
N ILE A 398 -45.09 33.36 35.89
CA ILE A 398 -44.84 34.24 34.74
C ILE A 398 -43.35 34.22 34.39
N VAL A 399 -43.02 33.71 33.21
CA VAL A 399 -41.67 33.80 32.63
C VAL A 399 -41.46 35.19 32.02
N ARG A 400 -40.33 35.84 32.31
CA ARG A 400 -39.99 37.16 31.75
C ARG A 400 -39.29 37.05 30.41
N ASP A 401 -39.17 38.18 29.70
CA ASP A 401 -38.31 38.25 28.52
C ASP A 401 -36.83 38.04 28.91
N PRO A 402 -36.00 37.40 28.07
CA PRO A 402 -34.59 37.19 28.36
C PRO A 402 -33.84 38.47 28.74
N GLY A 403 -33.01 38.40 29.78
CA GLY A 403 -32.27 39.56 30.29
C GLY A 403 -33.11 40.59 31.04
N THR A 404 -34.38 40.30 31.36
CA THR A 404 -35.24 41.16 32.17
C THR A 404 -35.71 40.45 33.44
N ALA A 405 -35.95 41.21 34.51
CA ALA A 405 -36.49 40.74 35.78
C ALA A 405 -37.35 41.83 36.45
N LYS A 406 -38.20 41.43 37.39
CA LYS A 406 -38.81 42.30 38.40
C LYS A 406 -38.11 42.10 39.74
N TRP A 407 -38.32 43.04 40.67
CA TRP A 407 -37.58 43.09 41.92
C TRP A 407 -37.69 41.86 42.84
N THR A 408 -38.76 41.06 42.74
CA THR A 408 -38.95 39.81 43.52
C THR A 408 -38.80 38.53 42.71
N ASP A 409 -38.43 38.64 41.43
CA ASP A 409 -38.33 37.49 40.54
C ASP A 409 -37.18 36.56 40.92
N TRP A 410 -37.37 35.27 40.65
CA TRP A 410 -36.29 34.29 40.66
C TRP A 410 -35.51 34.41 39.35
N VAL A 411 -34.18 34.51 39.44
CA VAL A 411 -33.30 34.67 38.28
C VAL A 411 -32.44 33.43 38.11
N THR A 412 -32.48 32.84 36.91
CA THR A 412 -31.54 31.82 36.48
C THR A 412 -30.45 32.47 35.62
N ALA A 413 -29.21 32.47 36.10
CA ALA A 413 -28.04 32.86 35.31
C ALA A 413 -27.47 31.63 34.61
N THR A 414 -27.23 31.73 33.30
CA THR A 414 -26.58 30.68 32.49
C THR A 414 -25.31 31.24 31.84
N PHE A 415 -24.18 30.64 32.17
CA PHE A 415 -22.89 30.92 31.53
C PHE A 415 -22.59 29.88 30.45
N ALA A 416 -22.13 30.35 29.29
CA ALA A 416 -21.49 29.57 28.24
C ALA A 416 -20.23 30.30 27.74
N PRO A 417 -19.13 29.61 27.40
CA PRO A 417 -17.92 30.28 26.92
C PRO A 417 -18.16 31.09 25.65
N LEU A 418 -17.44 32.20 25.49
CA LEU A 418 -17.62 33.11 24.35
C LEU A 418 -17.11 32.51 23.04
N ALA A 419 -16.09 31.65 23.10
CA ALA A 419 -15.50 31.01 21.94
C ALA A 419 -15.08 29.57 22.27
N VAL A 420 -15.25 28.65 21.33
CA VAL A 420 -14.62 27.32 21.34
C VAL A 420 -13.82 27.19 20.06
N GLN A 421 -12.51 26.91 20.18
CA GLN A 421 -11.60 26.66 19.07
C GLN A 421 -11.19 25.18 19.07
N ASP A 422 -11.80 24.40 18.19
CA ASP A 422 -11.64 22.94 18.18
C ASP A 422 -10.24 22.47 17.75
N VAL A 423 -9.52 23.29 16.97
CA VAL A 423 -8.19 22.96 16.42
C VAL A 423 -7.23 24.12 16.62
N VAL A 424 -6.02 23.78 17.08
CA VAL A 424 -4.91 24.73 17.30
C VAL A 424 -3.67 24.19 16.62
N ALA A 425 -3.22 24.86 15.56
CA ALA A 425 -2.02 24.49 14.84
C ALA A 425 -0.74 24.85 15.61
N GLU A 426 0.37 24.21 15.26
CA GLU A 426 1.70 24.57 15.75
C GLU A 426 1.99 26.05 15.47
N GLY A 427 2.39 26.78 16.52
CA GLY A 427 2.66 28.22 16.46
C GLY A 427 1.44 29.13 16.64
N GLU A 428 0.22 28.58 16.66
CA GLU A 428 -0.96 29.35 17.09
C GLU A 428 -0.95 29.52 18.62
N SER A 429 -1.43 30.68 19.07
CA SER A 429 -1.56 31.00 20.49
C SER A 429 -3.01 31.41 20.78
N PRO A 430 -3.89 30.44 21.10
CA PRO A 430 -5.26 30.75 21.50
C PRO A 430 -5.27 31.70 22.70
N ASP A 431 -6.23 32.62 22.73
CA ASP A 431 -6.48 33.42 23.93
C ASP A 431 -7.27 32.59 24.94
N TYR A 432 -6.55 31.84 25.78
CA TYR A 432 -7.12 31.00 26.84
C TYR A 432 -7.89 31.79 27.90
N ALA A 433 -7.86 33.13 27.88
CA ALA A 433 -8.71 33.93 28.74
C ALA A 433 -10.16 34.00 28.22
N VAL A 434 -10.39 33.88 26.90
CA VAL A 434 -11.73 34.07 26.32
C VAL A 434 -12.22 32.90 25.48
N ALA A 435 -11.34 31.93 25.17
CA ALA A 435 -11.66 30.79 24.32
C ALA A 435 -11.37 29.45 25.01
N VAL A 436 -12.26 28.49 24.79
CA VAL A 436 -12.00 27.08 25.07
C VAL A 436 -11.22 26.47 23.90
N ALA A 437 -9.94 26.21 24.09
CA ALA A 437 -9.04 25.63 23.12
C ALA A 437 -8.15 24.51 23.73
N PRO A 438 -7.65 23.55 22.93
CA PRO A 438 -6.60 22.63 23.33
C PRO A 438 -5.25 23.37 23.42
N ARG A 439 -4.24 22.78 24.06
CA ARG A 439 -2.87 23.33 24.06
C ARG A 439 -2.26 23.20 22.66
N PRO A 440 -1.53 24.20 22.10
CA PRO A 440 -0.79 23.98 20.86
C PRO A 440 0.21 22.82 21.03
N PRO A 441 0.52 22.08 19.95
CA PRO A 441 1.59 21.10 19.96
C PRO A 441 2.89 21.73 20.45
N ASP A 442 3.72 20.96 21.15
CA ASP A 442 5.05 21.42 21.56
C ASP A 442 5.89 21.70 20.29
N TYR A 443 6.42 22.91 20.18
CA TYR A 443 7.28 23.29 19.05
C TYR A 443 8.58 22.50 19.11
N HIS A 444 8.78 21.59 18.15
CA HIS A 444 9.98 20.74 18.12
C HIS A 444 11.13 21.33 17.26
N GLY A 445 10.99 22.55 16.73
CA GLY A 445 12.05 23.23 15.96
C GLY A 445 12.35 22.63 14.59
N PHE A 446 11.78 21.48 14.26
CA PHE A 446 11.88 20.83 12.96
C PHE A 446 10.56 20.98 12.21
N ARG A 447 10.54 21.85 11.19
CA ARG A 447 9.47 21.78 10.19
C ARG A 447 9.56 20.44 9.49
N CYS A 448 8.52 19.64 9.60
CA CYS A 448 8.40 18.44 8.81
C CYS A 448 8.38 18.80 7.32
N GLU A 449 9.19 18.13 6.50
CA GLU A 449 9.24 18.32 5.04
C GLU A 449 7.90 18.00 4.34
N CYS A 450 6.90 17.50 5.06
CA CYS A 450 5.58 17.17 4.53
C CYS A 450 4.67 18.37 4.21
N ASP A 451 5.07 19.62 4.49
CA ASP A 451 4.21 20.82 4.40
C ASP A 451 2.89 20.73 5.21
N CYS A 452 2.81 19.82 6.18
CA CYS A 452 1.69 19.66 7.10
C CYS A 452 2.13 20.07 8.51
N PRO A 453 1.66 21.20 9.07
CA PRO A 453 1.97 21.56 10.45
C PRO A 453 1.30 20.58 11.42
N ASP A 454 1.96 20.30 12.54
CA ASP A 454 1.34 19.58 13.66
C ASP A 454 0.17 20.41 14.21
N TYR A 455 -0.84 19.75 14.77
CA TYR A 455 -1.96 20.44 15.40
C TYR A 455 -2.57 19.64 16.53
N SER A 456 -3.18 20.35 17.48
CA SER A 456 -4.01 19.76 18.52
C SER A 456 -5.47 19.88 18.16
N ARG A 457 -6.28 18.86 18.50
CA ARG A 457 -7.75 18.90 18.33
C ARG A 457 -8.47 18.52 19.62
N ILE A 458 -9.56 19.22 19.94
CA ILE A 458 -10.44 18.86 21.05
C ILE A 458 -11.12 17.52 20.75
N VAL A 459 -11.08 16.62 21.73
CA VAL A 459 -11.90 15.40 21.79
C VAL A 459 -13.18 15.68 22.56
N SER A 460 -13.06 16.37 23.70
CA SER A 460 -14.19 16.86 24.49
C SER A 460 -13.73 18.00 25.40
N TRP A 461 -14.67 18.81 25.90
CA TRP A 461 -14.39 19.81 26.93
C TRP A 461 -15.60 19.96 27.86
N ARG A 462 -15.38 20.53 29.04
CA ARG A 462 -16.45 20.87 29.98
C ARG A 462 -16.05 21.99 30.94
N ILE A 463 -17.04 22.71 31.45
CA ILE A 463 -16.89 23.59 32.61
C ILE A 463 -16.82 22.72 33.86
N VAL A 464 -15.77 22.92 34.65
CA VAL A 464 -15.53 22.22 35.93
C VAL A 464 -16.21 22.99 37.06
N SER A 465 -16.03 24.31 37.09
CA SER A 465 -16.62 25.21 38.08
C SER A 465 -16.76 26.61 37.52
N ALA A 466 -17.70 27.38 38.06
CA ALA A 466 -17.81 28.82 37.86
C ALA A 466 -18.54 29.43 39.05
N LYS A 467 -18.26 30.69 39.37
CA LYS A 467 -18.94 31.45 40.41
C LYS A 467 -19.70 32.62 39.81
N LEU A 468 -20.87 32.91 40.34
CA LEU A 468 -21.62 34.12 40.02
C LEU A 468 -21.55 35.09 41.21
N THR A 469 -21.16 36.34 40.97
CA THR A 469 -21.24 37.43 41.96
C THR A 469 -22.30 38.44 41.53
N TYR A 470 -23.16 38.81 42.48
CA TYR A 470 -24.24 39.78 42.32
C TYR A 470 -24.42 40.64 43.59
N PRO A 471 -25.07 41.82 43.50
CA PRO A 471 -25.30 42.67 44.67
C PRO A 471 -26.17 41.97 45.72
N LYS A 472 -25.82 42.15 47.01
CA LYS A 472 -26.61 41.65 48.14
C LYS A 472 -27.79 42.57 48.40
N ARG A 473 -28.89 42.02 48.91
CA ARG A 473 -29.96 42.80 49.56
C ARG A 473 -29.38 43.83 50.53
N ASN A 474 -29.82 45.09 50.42
CA ASN A 474 -29.48 46.11 51.40
C ASN A 474 -30.20 45.79 52.74
N PRO A 475 -29.49 45.56 53.86
CA PRO A 475 -30.09 45.23 55.15
C PRO A 475 -30.93 46.36 55.75
N GLU A 476 -30.71 47.62 55.35
CA GLU A 476 -31.48 48.78 55.80
C GLU A 476 -32.63 49.14 54.86
N PHE A 477 -33.16 48.16 54.09
CA PHE A 477 -34.12 48.33 52.99
C PHE A 477 -35.04 49.56 53.15
N THR A 478 -34.56 50.67 52.57
CA THR A 478 -35.24 51.94 52.42
C THR A 478 -35.08 52.28 50.94
N PHE A 479 -36.18 52.71 50.33
CA PHE A 479 -36.31 52.89 48.90
C PHE A 479 -35.05 53.49 48.22
N GLY A 480 -34.47 52.78 47.24
CA GLY A 480 -33.76 53.43 46.13
C GLY A 480 -32.23 53.33 46.00
N THR A 481 -31.48 52.53 46.78
CA THR A 481 -30.03 52.37 46.51
C THR A 481 -29.47 50.95 46.75
N PRO A 482 -29.72 49.99 45.85
CA PRO A 482 -28.94 48.76 45.80
C PRO A 482 -27.49 49.09 45.44
N TYR A 483 -26.55 48.31 45.97
CA TYR A 483 -25.13 48.52 45.71
C TYR A 483 -24.83 48.39 44.22
N PRO A 484 -23.95 49.25 43.66
CA PRO A 484 -23.62 49.19 42.25
C PRO A 484 -22.96 47.85 41.90
N PRO A 485 -23.15 47.36 40.67
CA PRO A 485 -22.50 46.15 40.21
C PRO A 485 -20.97 46.31 40.24
N LEU A 486 -20.27 45.30 40.76
CA LEU A 486 -18.81 45.27 40.86
C LEU A 486 -18.27 44.21 39.90
N CYS A 487 -18.15 44.57 38.62
CA CYS A 487 -17.35 43.81 37.67
C CYS A 487 -16.17 44.70 37.27
N GLY A 488 -14.98 44.37 37.76
CA GLY A 488 -13.73 45.01 37.35
C GLY A 488 -12.61 44.00 37.46
N ASP A 489 -11.65 44.06 36.53
CA ASP A 489 -10.55 43.11 36.27
C ASP A 489 -9.50 43.00 37.40
N SER A 490 -9.90 43.11 38.66
CA SER A 490 -9.01 43.48 39.78
C SER A 490 -8.87 42.40 40.85
N VAL A 491 -8.85 41.12 40.46
CA VAL A 491 -8.21 40.09 41.27
C VAL A 491 -6.93 39.66 40.54
N ILE A 492 -5.93 40.53 40.56
CA ILE A 492 -4.55 40.17 40.18
C ILE A 492 -3.71 40.22 41.46
N GLY A 493 -2.95 39.15 41.68
CA GLY A 493 -1.98 39.04 42.77
C GLY A 493 -0.90 40.15 42.76
N PRO A 494 0.05 40.11 43.70
CA PRO A 494 0.95 41.23 43.97
C PRO A 494 1.83 41.57 42.75
N GLY A 495 1.49 42.64 42.04
CA GLY A 495 2.23 43.17 40.87
C GLY A 495 1.38 44.10 40.01
N SER A 496 1.43 45.40 40.29
CA SER A 496 0.55 46.45 39.75
C SER A 496 0.62 46.68 38.23
N GLN A 497 -0.54 46.66 37.54
CA GLN A 497 -0.75 47.37 36.26
C GLN A 497 -2.08 48.15 36.24
N LEU A 498 -2.13 49.16 35.37
CA LEU A 498 -3.15 50.21 35.24
C LEU A 498 -4.45 49.69 34.62
N ILE A 499 -5.60 50.02 35.24
CA ILE A 499 -6.95 49.72 34.71
C ILE A 499 -7.43 50.91 33.88
N VAL A 500 -8.03 50.63 32.71
CA VAL A 500 -8.66 51.63 31.83
C VAL A 500 -10.16 51.32 31.77
N ASP A 501 -11.01 52.25 32.19
CA ASP A 501 -12.47 52.07 32.05
C ASP A 501 -12.92 52.20 30.59
N SER A 502 -14.19 51.88 30.31
CA SER A 502 -14.81 52.01 28.97
C SER A 502 -14.89 53.46 28.44
N CYS A 503 -14.44 54.44 29.23
CA CYS A 503 -14.32 55.85 28.89
C CYS A 503 -12.85 56.32 28.75
N GLY A 504 -11.86 55.42 28.90
CA GLY A 504 -10.44 55.74 28.77
C GLY A 504 -9.76 56.28 30.04
N ASN A 505 -10.43 56.29 31.19
CA ASN A 505 -9.85 56.81 32.43
C ASN A 505 -8.99 55.75 33.13
N LYS A 506 -7.79 56.18 33.56
CA LYS A 506 -6.81 55.33 34.25
C LYS A 506 -6.96 55.47 35.77
N TYR A 507 -7.33 54.38 36.46
CA TYR A 507 -7.42 54.37 37.93
C TYR A 507 -6.32 53.50 38.57
N ARG A 508 -5.73 53.99 39.68
CA ARG A 508 -4.94 53.20 40.64
C ARG A 508 -5.79 52.99 41.89
N GLY A 509 -6.42 51.83 42.00
CA GLY A 509 -7.13 51.43 43.22
C GLY A 509 -7.59 49.98 43.12
N SER A 510 -7.35 49.20 44.18
CA SER A 510 -8.02 47.92 44.37
C SER A 510 -9.51 48.20 44.55
N VAL A 511 -10.34 47.71 43.63
CA VAL A 511 -11.78 47.57 43.91
C VAL A 511 -11.89 46.42 44.91
N ILE A 512 -11.88 46.77 46.20
CA ILE A 512 -12.22 45.82 47.26
C ILE A 512 -13.70 45.52 47.04
N LEU A 513 -14.00 44.30 46.59
CA LEU A 513 -15.34 43.75 46.73
C LEU A 513 -15.67 43.85 48.20
N ASP A 514 -16.59 44.75 48.55
CA ASP A 514 -17.07 44.84 49.92
C ASP A 514 -17.90 43.56 50.15
N PRO A 515 -17.38 42.59 50.91
CA PRO A 515 -18.04 41.30 51.08
C PRO A 515 -19.39 41.46 51.78
N ASP A 516 -19.61 42.60 52.45
CA ASP A 516 -20.88 42.92 53.10
C ASP A 516 -21.96 43.35 52.10
N LYS A 517 -21.60 43.61 50.83
CA LYS A 517 -22.47 44.22 49.79
C LYS A 517 -22.73 43.33 48.59
N THR A 518 -22.11 42.16 48.51
CA THR A 518 -22.28 41.22 47.40
C THR A 518 -22.55 39.81 47.90
N VAL A 519 -23.20 39.00 47.06
CA VAL A 519 -23.37 37.57 47.26
C VAL A 519 -22.60 36.86 46.15
N THR A 520 -21.90 35.78 46.52
CA THR A 520 -21.24 34.90 45.56
C THR A 520 -21.79 33.49 45.72
N VAL A 521 -22.20 32.89 44.60
CA VAL A 521 -22.78 31.55 44.55
C VAL A 521 -22.06 30.69 43.52
N GLU A 522 -21.98 29.39 43.78
CA GLU A 522 -21.44 28.42 42.82
C GLU A 522 -22.45 28.15 41.70
N MET A 523 -21.98 28.23 40.46
CA MET A 523 -22.72 27.79 39.27
C MET A 523 -22.47 26.30 39.06
N LYS A 524 -23.55 25.53 38.94
CA LYS A 524 -23.48 24.09 38.68
C LYS A 524 -23.35 23.85 37.18
N PRO A 525 -22.33 23.09 36.71
CA PRO A 525 -22.27 22.65 35.33
C PRO A 525 -23.55 21.89 34.92
N THR A 526 -24.04 22.13 33.71
CA THR A 526 -25.17 21.41 33.12
C THR A 526 -24.77 19.98 32.74
N ALA A 527 -25.75 19.12 32.41
CA ALA A 527 -25.50 17.73 32.06
C ALA A 527 -24.63 17.54 30.81
N ASP A 528 -24.70 18.48 29.85
CA ASP A 528 -23.81 18.51 28.67
C ASP A 528 -22.41 19.04 28.99
N GLY A 529 -22.17 19.56 30.20
CA GLY A 529 -20.89 20.13 30.64
C GLY A 529 -20.49 21.43 29.95
N HIS A 530 -21.24 21.92 28.97
CA HIS A 530 -20.87 23.08 28.16
C HIS A 530 -21.47 24.39 28.68
N ARG A 531 -22.29 24.33 29.72
CA ARG A 531 -22.86 25.50 30.42
C ARG A 531 -22.73 25.34 31.93
N ALA A 532 -22.82 26.45 32.64
CA ALA A 532 -22.98 26.46 34.10
C ALA A 532 -24.18 27.33 34.48
N GLN A 533 -24.94 26.90 35.48
CA GLN A 533 -26.20 27.53 35.87
C GLN A 533 -26.32 27.70 37.38
N VAL A 534 -26.95 28.80 37.79
CA VAL A 534 -27.40 29.01 39.16
C VAL A 534 -28.73 29.74 39.16
N GLU A 535 -29.65 29.28 40.02
CA GLU A 535 -30.90 29.97 40.33
C GLU A 535 -30.71 30.69 41.67
N PHE A 536 -31.11 31.95 41.72
CA PHE A 536 -31.08 32.75 42.93
C PHE A 536 -32.27 33.71 42.98
N GLN A 537 -32.64 34.10 44.19
CA GLN A 537 -33.63 35.14 44.43
C GLN A 537 -32.91 36.28 45.15
N GLU A 538 -33.12 37.49 44.68
CA GLU A 538 -32.57 38.69 45.30
C GLU A 538 -33.65 39.77 45.29
N GLU A 539 -33.71 40.57 46.35
CA GLU A 539 -34.54 41.77 46.35
C GLU A 539 -33.75 42.88 45.69
N TRP A 540 -33.84 42.91 44.37
CA TRP A 540 -33.29 44.01 43.58
C TRP A 540 -33.89 45.33 44.07
N GLY A 541 -33.20 46.45 43.83
CA GLY A 541 -33.84 47.75 44.07
C GLY A 541 -35.21 47.78 43.39
N MET A 542 -36.15 48.55 43.94
CA MET A 542 -37.48 48.76 43.34
C MET A 542 -37.39 49.59 42.03
N ASP A 543 -36.33 49.40 41.26
CA ASP A 543 -36.00 50.05 40.00
C ASP A 543 -37.12 49.78 38.98
N GLY A 544 -37.72 50.87 38.51
CA GLY A 544 -38.89 50.87 37.63
C GLY A 544 -40.25 50.65 38.31
N ALA A 545 -40.34 50.63 39.66
CA ALA A 545 -41.60 50.46 40.39
C ALA A 545 -42.48 51.73 40.46
N GLN A 546 -41.96 52.90 40.04
CA GLN A 546 -42.61 54.21 40.14
C GLN A 546 -43.21 54.47 41.52
N ILE A 547 -42.33 54.59 42.52
CA ILE A 547 -42.75 54.81 43.91
C ILE A 547 -42.64 56.30 44.23
N HIS A 548 -43.76 56.91 44.60
CA HIS A 548 -43.83 58.29 45.06
C HIS A 548 -43.84 58.36 46.60
N SER A 549 -42.87 59.07 47.19
CA SER A 549 -42.86 59.34 48.63
C SER A 549 -43.71 60.55 48.95
N GLN A 550 -44.85 60.36 49.60
CA GLN A 550 -45.68 61.47 50.08
C GLN A 550 -45.00 62.28 51.20
N LEU A 551 -44.06 61.66 51.93
CA LEU A 551 -43.32 62.32 53.02
C LEU A 551 -42.24 63.27 52.49
N GLU A 552 -41.64 62.91 51.36
CA GLU A 552 -40.55 63.68 50.74
C GLU A 552 -41.01 64.44 49.48
N ASP A 553 -42.28 64.31 49.08
CA ASP A 553 -42.89 64.84 47.87
C ASP A 553 -42.02 64.65 46.61
N ARG A 554 -41.47 63.44 46.47
CA ARG A 554 -40.61 63.06 45.34
C ARG A 554 -40.76 61.61 44.98
N ASP A 555 -40.53 61.31 43.71
CA ASP A 555 -40.41 59.94 43.23
C ASP A 555 -39.09 59.35 43.72
N MET A 556 -39.17 58.25 44.49
CA MET A 556 -38.01 57.60 45.08
C MET A 556 -37.29 56.70 44.06
N VAL A 557 -38.02 56.18 43.07
CA VAL A 557 -37.47 55.31 42.04
C VAL A 557 -38.24 55.49 40.72
N LEU A 558 -37.59 56.10 39.72
CA LEU A 558 -38.23 56.51 38.47
C LEU A 558 -37.98 55.59 37.28
N GLU A 559 -36.80 54.99 37.18
CA GLU A 559 -36.36 54.36 35.92
C GLU A 559 -35.92 52.90 36.10
N PRO A 560 -36.19 52.02 35.12
CA PRO A 560 -35.57 50.71 35.03
C PRO A 560 -34.03 50.80 35.10
N ARG A 561 -33.41 49.82 35.75
CA ARG A 561 -31.95 49.81 35.95
C ARG A 561 -31.31 48.52 35.44
N TYR A 562 -30.18 48.67 34.77
CA TYR A 562 -29.32 47.53 34.43
C TYR A 562 -28.38 47.20 35.58
N TYR A 563 -28.38 45.93 35.96
CA TYR A 563 -27.41 45.30 36.85
C TYR A 563 -26.41 44.54 36.01
N THR A 564 -25.11 44.74 36.27
CA THR A 564 -24.05 43.95 35.62
C THR A 564 -23.60 42.86 36.59
N LEU A 565 -23.85 41.61 36.24
CA LEU A 565 -23.44 40.45 37.03
C LEU A 565 -22.19 39.81 36.44
N CYS A 566 -21.40 39.14 37.27
CA CYS A 566 -20.12 38.55 36.89
C CYS A 566 -20.11 37.04 37.08
N ALA A 567 -19.82 36.29 36.02
CA ALA A 567 -19.32 34.93 36.16
C ALA A 567 -17.78 34.98 36.21
N TRP A 568 -17.16 34.39 37.24
CA TRP A 568 -15.71 34.37 37.43
C TRP A 568 -15.26 33.05 38.06
N ASP A 569 -13.95 32.87 38.22
CA ASP A 569 -13.36 31.60 38.67
C ASP A 569 -13.79 30.42 37.78
N ILE A 570 -13.93 30.69 36.47
CA ILE A 570 -14.46 29.76 35.48
C ILE A 570 -13.35 28.80 35.09
N GLU A 571 -13.36 27.59 35.66
CA GLU A 571 -12.41 26.54 35.31
C GLU A 571 -13.00 25.66 34.21
N VAL A 572 -12.23 25.46 33.14
CA VAL A 572 -12.57 24.53 32.04
C VAL A 572 -11.56 23.40 31.97
N GLU A 573 -12.05 22.22 31.60
CA GLU A 573 -11.25 21.04 31.30
C GLU A 573 -11.40 20.69 29.83
N VAL A 574 -10.28 20.64 29.11
CA VAL A 574 -10.21 20.26 27.69
C VAL A 574 -9.46 18.95 27.56
N VAL A 575 -10.13 17.95 26.98
CA VAL A 575 -9.54 16.68 26.56
C VAL A 575 -9.20 16.80 25.08
N TYR A 576 -7.94 16.54 24.71
CA TYR A 576 -7.45 16.78 23.35
C TYR A 576 -6.44 15.74 22.89
N GLU A 577 -6.25 15.65 21.58
CA GLU A 577 -5.21 14.84 20.93
C GLU A 577 -4.26 15.75 20.15
N VAL A 578 -3.00 15.33 20.05
CA VAL A 578 -1.98 15.98 19.22
C VAL A 578 -1.74 15.11 17.98
N ILE A 579 -1.86 15.72 16.81
CA ILE A 579 -1.63 15.12 15.51
C ILE A 579 -0.25 15.54 15.04
N HIS A 580 0.67 14.58 14.99
CA HIS A 580 2.03 14.78 14.50
C HIS A 580 2.18 14.23 13.08
N HIS A 581 2.84 14.98 12.22
CA HIS A 581 3.20 14.57 10.87
C HIS A 581 4.72 14.35 10.79
N HIS A 582 5.17 13.17 10.38
CA HIS A 582 6.60 12.89 10.18
C HIS A 582 6.85 12.21 8.83
N LEU A 583 7.94 12.60 8.17
CA LEU A 583 8.40 11.98 6.94
C LEU A 583 9.02 10.62 7.27
N VAL A 584 8.54 9.56 6.62
CA VAL A 584 9.10 8.21 6.71
C VAL A 584 9.71 7.87 5.36
N CYS A 585 11.03 7.72 5.32
CA CYS A 585 11.75 7.29 4.13
C CYS A 585 12.06 5.79 4.21
N THR A 586 11.67 5.05 3.18
CA THR A 586 12.01 3.66 2.95
C THR A 586 12.88 3.56 1.69
N LYS A 587 13.33 2.34 1.35
CA LYS A 587 14.04 2.10 0.07
C LYS A 587 13.22 2.47 -1.16
N SER A 588 11.88 2.52 -1.06
CA SER A 588 10.98 2.83 -2.17
C SER A 588 10.56 4.31 -2.27
N GLY A 589 11.04 5.16 -1.36
CA GLY A 589 10.75 6.59 -1.35
C GLY A 589 10.38 7.11 0.04
N CYS A 590 10.03 8.39 0.11
CA CYS A 590 9.58 9.03 1.34
C CYS A 590 8.08 9.32 1.27
N TYR A 591 7.37 9.07 2.37
CA TYR A 591 5.95 9.40 2.51
C TYR A 591 5.66 10.01 3.88
N CYS A 592 4.63 10.86 3.95
CA CYS A 592 4.23 11.44 5.23
C CYS A 592 3.35 10.48 6.04
N ARG A 593 3.74 10.22 7.28
CA ARG A 593 2.97 9.42 8.23
C ARG A 593 2.40 10.33 9.32
N THR A 594 1.11 10.19 9.56
CA THR A 594 0.44 10.83 10.69
C THR A 594 0.50 9.91 11.91
N SER A 595 0.80 10.45 13.08
CA SER A 595 0.69 9.78 14.36
C SER A 595 -0.15 10.63 15.31
N VAL A 596 -1.08 9.98 16.00
CA VAL A 596 -1.93 10.60 17.01
C VAL A 596 -1.35 10.30 18.39
N ARG A 597 -1.22 11.32 19.24
CA ARG A 597 -0.88 11.17 20.66
C ARG A 597 -2.00 11.74 21.52
N GLY A 598 -2.31 11.07 22.62
CA GLY A 598 -3.37 11.46 23.53
C GLY A 598 -4.27 10.28 23.94
N PRO A 599 -5.40 10.55 24.63
CA PRO A 599 -5.88 11.88 24.99
C PRO A 599 -5.05 12.54 26.11
N TYR A 600 -4.91 13.86 26.04
CA TYR A 600 -4.34 14.73 27.06
C TYR A 600 -5.47 15.52 27.74
N VAL A 601 -5.24 15.93 28.99
CA VAL A 601 -6.19 16.77 29.75
C VAL A 601 -5.50 18.09 30.10
N TYR A 602 -6.13 19.21 29.76
CA TYR A 602 -5.66 20.54 30.08
C TYR A 602 -6.75 21.33 30.82
N ARG A 603 -6.39 21.88 31.99
CA ARG A 603 -7.28 22.72 32.79
C ARG A 603 -6.72 24.12 32.91
N TYR A 604 -7.59 25.11 32.75
CA TYR A 604 -7.25 26.52 32.89
C TYR A 604 -8.49 27.33 33.23
N LYS A 605 -8.28 28.60 33.59
CA LYS A 605 -9.35 29.52 33.95
C LYS A 605 -9.60 30.53 32.84
N LEU A 606 -10.86 30.72 32.50
CA LEU A 606 -11.30 31.81 31.63
C LEU A 606 -11.33 33.13 32.44
N ALA A 607 -11.19 34.24 31.73
CA ALA A 607 -11.43 35.57 32.25
C ALA A 607 -12.89 35.72 32.69
N PRO A 608 -13.17 36.63 33.64
CA PRO A 608 -14.54 36.91 34.04
C PRO A 608 -15.42 37.33 32.87
N VAL A 609 -16.67 36.86 32.86
CA VAL A 609 -17.66 37.19 31.84
C VAL A 609 -18.82 37.92 32.48
N THR A 610 -19.11 39.12 31.98
CA THR A 610 -20.18 39.95 32.49
C THR A 610 -21.46 39.81 31.66
N GLY A 611 -22.61 39.90 32.32
CA GLY A 611 -23.91 39.97 31.67
C GLY A 611 -24.76 41.09 32.29
N LYS A 612 -25.67 41.66 31.49
CA LYS A 612 -26.60 42.70 31.96
C LYS A 612 -27.99 42.13 32.23
N LEU A 613 -28.56 42.46 33.37
CA LEU A 613 -29.94 42.15 33.77
C LEU A 613 -30.71 43.47 33.95
N LEU A 614 -31.78 43.67 33.18
CA LEU A 614 -32.67 44.82 33.34
C LEU A 614 -33.73 44.53 34.39
N VAL A 615 -33.74 45.30 35.49
CA VAL A 615 -34.82 45.28 36.48
C VAL A 615 -35.76 46.45 36.18
N ASN A 616 -37.03 46.16 35.87
CA ASN A 616 -37.97 47.15 35.32
C ASN A 616 -39.38 47.10 35.95
N GLY A 617 -39.47 47.00 37.28
CA GLY A 617 -40.72 47.20 38.01
C GLY A 617 -41.03 46.19 39.10
N THR A 618 -42.28 46.26 39.59
CA THR A 618 -42.77 45.41 40.68
C THR A 618 -43.12 44.00 40.20
N GLY A 619 -42.90 43.00 41.06
CA GLY A 619 -43.32 41.62 40.84
C GLY A 619 -44.82 41.46 40.99
N VAL A 620 -45.34 40.31 40.57
CA VAL A 620 -46.75 39.95 40.75
C VAL A 620 -47.04 39.85 42.25
N THR A 621 -48.15 40.46 42.71
CA THR A 621 -48.57 40.38 44.13
C THR A 621 -47.50 40.83 45.12
N SER A 622 -46.80 41.92 44.81
CA SER A 622 -45.87 42.58 45.73
C SER A 622 -46.65 43.17 46.93
N LEU A 623 -46.98 42.35 47.93
CA LEU A 623 -47.39 42.84 49.24
C LEU A 623 -46.11 43.31 49.93
N ALA A 624 -45.87 44.63 49.93
CA ALA A 624 -44.96 45.21 50.89
C ALA A 624 -45.63 45.06 52.26
N GLU A 625 -45.21 44.06 53.04
CA GLU A 625 -45.59 43.94 54.45
C GLU A 625 -44.85 44.97 55.31
#